data_AF-A0A846MTA3-F1
#
_entry.id   AF-A0A846MTA3-F1
#
_cell.length_a   1.000
_cell.length_b   1.000
_cell.length_c   1.000
_cell.angle_alpha   90.00
_cell.angle_beta   90.00
_cell.angle_gamma   90.00
#
_symmetry.space_group_name_H-M   'P 1'
#
loop_
_entity.id
_entity.type
_entity.pdbx_description
1 polymer ?
#
loop_
_entity_poly.entity_id
_entity_poly.type
_entity_poly.pdbx_seq_one_letter_code
_entity_poly.pdbx_strand_id
1 'polypeptide(L)' 'MKVFATVVTHNRIESLKKCIEHLRKQTRKPDAIIIINNGSTDHTLE' A
#
# COMPACT_ATOMS: atom_id res chain seq x y z
N MET A 1 8.60 11.37 16.07
CA MET A 1 8.67 9.92 15.82
C MET A 1 8.22 9.65 14.39
N LYS A 2 9.06 9.00 13.58
CA LYS A 2 8.69 8.62 12.21
C LYS A 2 7.76 7.41 12.22
N VAL A 3 6.81 7.35 11.30
CA VAL A 3 5.84 6.26 11.11
C VAL A 3 5.88 5.80 9.66
N PHE A 4 6.08 4.51 9.47
CA PHE A 4 6.07 3.86 8.17
C PHE A 4 4.85 2.95 8.08
N ALA A 5 4.08 3.05 7.00
CA ALA A 5 2.97 2.15 6.72
C ALA A 5 3.43 1.06 5.74
N THR A 6 3.64 -0.15 6.25
CA THR A 6 4.04 -1.30 5.42
C THR A 6 2.82 -2.12 5.03
N VAL A 7 2.65 -2.38 3.73
CA VAL A 7 1.52 -3.14 3.16
C VAL A 7 2.07 -4.32 2.35
N VAL A 8 1.70 -5.54 2.72
CA VAL A 8 1.98 -6.74 1.91
C VAL A 8 0.79 -6.99 1.01
N THR A 9 1.05 -7.35 -0.25
CA THR A 9 0.00 -7.61 -1.25
C THR A 9 0.37 -8.79 -2.15
N HIS A 10 -0.65 -9.53 -2.60
CA HIS A 10 -0.52 -10.61 -3.59
C HIS A 10 -1.83 -10.78 -4.36
N ASN A 11 -1.85 -10.43 -5.64
CA ASN A 11 -3.02 -10.54 -6.52
C ASN A 11 -4.30 -9.84 -5.99
N ARG A 12 -4.17 -8.58 -5.58
CA ARG A 12 -5.24 -7.80 -4.92
C ARG A 12 -5.24 -6.31 -5.33
N ILE A 13 -4.97 -6.00 -6.61
CA ILE A 13 -4.82 -4.62 -7.09
C ILE A 13 -5.91 -3.65 -6.60
N GLU A 14 -7.19 -4.03 -6.67
CA GLU A 14 -8.29 -3.14 -6.25
C GLU A 14 -8.32 -2.86 -4.74
N SER A 15 -7.90 -3.83 -3.92
CA SER A 15 -7.79 -3.62 -2.47
C SER A 15 -6.55 -2.79 -2.13
N LEU A 16 -5.45 -3.01 -2.85
CA LEU A 16 -4.22 -2.26 -2.68
C LEU A 16 -4.42 -0.78 -3.01
N LYS A 17 -5.10 -0.46 -4.12
CA LYS A 17 -5.47 0.92 -4.51
C LYS A 17 -6.24 1.62 -3.38
N LYS A 18 -7.29 0.97 -2.88
CA LYS A 18 -8.11 1.49 -1.77
C LYS A 18 -7.27 1.68 -0.51
N CYS A 19 -6.41 0.74 -0.16
CA CYS A 19 -5.55 0.83 1.02
C CYS A 19 -4.61 2.05 0.92
N ILE A 20 -3.90 2.21 -0.20
CA ILE A 20 -2.98 3.33 -0.44
C ILE A 20 -3.74 4.66 -0.39
N GLU A 21 -4.93 4.73 -0.99
CA GLU A 21 -5.76 5.93 -0.97
C GLU A 21 -6.11 6.35 0.47
N HIS A 22 -6.56 5.42 1.31
CA HIS A 22 -6.90 5.71 2.71
C HIS A 22 -5.66 6.07 3.55
N LEU A 23 -4.52 5.44 3.29
CA LEU A 23 -3.24 5.80 3.94
C LEU A 23 -2.82 7.24 3.60
N ARG A 24 -3.00 7.66 2.34
CA ARG A 24 -2.72 9.04 1.90
C ARG A 24 -3.69 10.07 2.49
N LYS A 25 -4.91 9.67 2.83
CA LYS A 25 -5.96 10.52 3.43
C LYS A 25 -5.92 10.60 4.95
N GLN A 26 -5.04 9.88 5.64
CA GLN A 26 -4.94 9.95 7.10
C GLN A 26 -4.67 11.39 7.57
N THR A 27 -5.32 11.79 8.67
CA THR A 27 -5.06 13.09 9.33
C THR A 27 -3.62 13.20 9.79
N ARG A 28 -3.04 12.09 10.27
CA ARG A 28 -1.60 11.90 10.43
C ARG A 28 -1.07 11.00 9.32
N LYS A 29 -0.46 11.59 8.29
CA LYS A 29 0.14 10.84 7.18
C LYS A 29 1.37 10.05 7.64
N PRO A 30 1.57 8.81 7.15
CA PRO A 30 2.84 8.12 7.29
C PRO A 30 3.95 8.91 6.61
N ASP A 31 5.17 8.85 7.15
CA ASP A 31 6.37 9.42 6.53
C ASP A 31 6.73 8.68 5.25
N ALA A 32 6.43 7.38 5.16
CA ALA A 32 6.46 6.62 3.92
C ALA A 32 5.46 5.47 3.92
N ILE A 33 5.05 5.05 2.71
CA ILE A 33 4.27 3.85 2.46
C ILE A 33 5.18 2.85 1.75
N ILE A 34 5.37 1.67 2.33
CA ILE A 34 6.24 0.61 1.79
C ILE A 34 5.34 -0.53 1.35
N ILE A 35 5.39 -0.88 0.06
CA ILE A 35 4.61 -1.98 -0.50
C ILE A 35 5.53 -3.17 -0.73
N ILE A 36 5.19 -4.31 -0.14
CA ILE A 36 5.86 -5.59 -0.37
C ILE A 36 4.95 -6.40 -1.30
N ASN A 37 5.28 -6.41 -2.58
CA ASN A 37 4.61 -7.26 -3.56
C ASN A 37 5.15 -8.69 -3.44
N ASN A 38 4.34 -9.62 -2.93
CA ASN A 38 4.73 -11.01 -2.76
C ASN A 38 4.53 -11.83 -4.05
N GLY A 39 5.12 -11.37 -5.16
CA GLY A 39 5.06 -12.07 -6.45
C GLY A 39 3.68 -12.07 -7.09
N SER A 40 2.97 -10.94 -7.07
CA SER A 40 1.70 -10.83 -7.80
C SER A 40 1.89 -11.08 -9.30
N THR A 41 0.97 -11.83 -9.88
CA THR A 41 0.84 -12.14 -11.31
C THR A 41 -0.39 -11.47 -11.94
N ASP A 42 -1.16 -10.70 -11.16
CA ASP A 42 -2.18 -9.79 -11.68
C ASP A 42 -1.55 -8.43 -12.06
N HIS A 43 -2.40 -7.47 -12.40
CA HIS A 43 -2.01 -6.09 -12.74
C HIS A 43 -1.54 -5.26 -11.52
N THR A 44 -1.05 -5.87 -10.44
CA THR A 44 -0.55 -5.14 -9.25
C THR A 44 0.67 -4.26 -9.55
N LEU A 45 1.41 -4.55 -10.61
CA LEU A 45 2.62 -3.82 -11.02
C LEU A 45 2.39 -2.74 -12.09
N GLU A 46 1.19 -2.67 -12.67
CA GLU A 46 0.80 -1.66 -13.68
C GLU A 46 0.26 -0.38 -13.02
#